data_AF-A0A4P9VKW7-F1
#
_entry.id   AF-A0A4P9VKW7-F1
#
_cell.length_a   1.000
_cell.length_b   1.000
_cell.length_c   1.000
_cell.angle_alpha   90.00
_cell.angle_beta   90.00
_cell.angle_gamma   90.00
#
_symmetry.space_group_name_H-M   'P 1'
#
loop_
_entity.id
_entity.type
_entity.pdbx_description
1 polymer ?
#
loop_
_entity_poly.entity_id
_entity_poly.type
_entity_poly.pdbx_seq_one_letter_code
_entity_poly.pdbx_strand_id
1 'polypeptide(L)'
;MPGNKKNAEQWSSADRFNIVVETARLNAAELSEYCRKKGLFPEQIQQWKQACVEANATQQAHSKKNYEQLKQEQKKNKQLEKELKRKEKALAEAAALLVLQKKAQALWGEPEDD
;
A
#
# COMPACT_ATOMS: atom_id res chain seq x y z
N MET A 1 6.28 -43.60 -9.11
CA MET A 1 4.97 -42.96 -9.35
C MET A 1 5.12 -41.46 -9.10
N PRO A 2 5.07 -40.59 -10.12
CA PRO A 2 5.22 -39.16 -9.90
C PRO A 2 3.86 -38.57 -9.53
N GLY A 3 3.60 -38.45 -8.24
CA GLY A 3 2.50 -37.65 -7.72
C GLY A 3 2.74 -36.19 -8.05
N ASN A 4 1.74 -35.53 -8.63
CA ASN A 4 1.75 -34.12 -8.98
C ASN A 4 1.78 -33.28 -7.69
N LYS A 5 2.97 -33.14 -7.08
CA LYS A 5 3.21 -32.37 -5.86
C LYS A 5 3.11 -30.88 -6.20
N LYS A 6 1.88 -30.36 -6.32
CA LYS A 6 1.66 -28.91 -6.27
C LYS A 6 2.08 -28.45 -4.88
N ASN A 7 3.21 -27.76 -4.77
CA ASN A 7 3.62 -27.10 -3.54
C ASN A 7 2.44 -26.28 -3.00
N ALA A 8 2.24 -26.23 -1.68
CA ALA A 8 1.13 -25.50 -1.06
C ALA A 8 1.00 -24.03 -1.54
N GLU A 9 2.11 -23.45 -2.01
CA GLU A 9 2.20 -22.12 -2.62
C GLU A 9 1.55 -22.00 -4.01
N GLN A 10 1.39 -23.09 -4.75
CA GLN A 10 0.76 -23.12 -6.09
C GLN A 10 -0.77 -23.22 -6.05
N TRP A 11 -1.36 -23.39 -4.87
CA TRP A 11 -2.82 -23.49 -4.72
C TRP A 11 -3.43 -22.10 -4.70
N SER A 12 -4.42 -21.87 -5.58
CA SER A 12 -5.16 -20.61 -5.62
C SER A 12 -5.98 -20.41 -4.35
N SER A 13 -6.41 -19.17 -4.06
CA SER A 13 -7.28 -18.89 -2.91
C SER A 13 -8.60 -19.67 -2.99
N ALA A 14 -9.16 -19.84 -4.19
CA ALA A 14 -10.36 -20.63 -4.43
C ALA A 14 -10.12 -22.11 -4.12
N ASP A 15 -8.99 -22.68 -4.53
CA ASP A 15 -8.68 -24.09 -4.24
C ASP A 15 -8.48 -24.32 -2.74
N ARG A 16 -7.77 -23.41 -2.06
CA ARG A 16 -7.58 -23.47 -0.60
C ARG A 16 -8.92 -23.45 0.13
N PHE A 17 -9.83 -22.58 -0.31
CA PHE A 17 -11.19 -22.52 0.23
C PHE A 17 -11.94 -23.84 0.01
N ASN A 18 -11.92 -24.38 -1.20
CA ASN A 18 -12.57 -25.66 -1.51
C ASN A 18 -12.04 -26.80 -0.63
N ILE A 19 -10.73 -26.87 -0.43
CA ILE A 19 -10.10 -27.87 0.47
C ILE A 19 -10.60 -27.70 1.91
N VAL A 20 -10.65 -26.46 2.41
CA VAL A 20 -11.17 -26.18 3.77
C VAL A 20 -12.64 -26.63 3.89
N VAL A 21 -13.46 -26.44 2.86
CA VAL A 21 -14.86 -26.89 2.83
C VAL A 21 -14.97 -28.41 2.77
N GLU A 22 -14.21 -29.07 1.88
CA GLU A 22 -14.19 -30.53 1.72
C GLU A 22 -13.76 -31.23 3.03
N THR A 23 -12.79 -30.66 3.73
CA THR A 23 -12.23 -31.24 4.95
C THR A 23 -12.98 -30.87 6.23
N ALA A 24 -13.98 -30.00 6.15
CA ALA A 24 -14.69 -29.48 7.32
C ALA A 24 -15.40 -30.55 8.17
N ARG A 25 -15.78 -31.69 7.55
CA ARG A 25 -16.47 -32.81 8.22
C ARG A 25 -15.56 -34.00 8.51
N LEU A 26 -14.31 -33.97 8.07
CA LEU A 26 -13.39 -35.11 8.22
C LEU A 26 -12.87 -35.19 9.65
N ASN A 27 -12.74 -36.42 10.15
CA ASN A 27 -12.03 -36.68 11.40
C ASN A 27 -10.50 -36.69 11.18
N ALA A 28 -9.71 -36.86 12.26
CA ALA A 28 -8.25 -36.77 12.18
C ALA A 28 -7.61 -37.84 11.27
N ALA A 29 -8.16 -39.04 11.22
CA ALA A 29 -7.65 -40.12 10.38
C ALA A 29 -7.95 -39.86 8.90
N GLU A 30 -9.18 -39.46 8.60
CA GLU A 30 -9.64 -39.09 7.25
C GLU A 30 -8.89 -37.86 6.72
N LEU A 31 -8.65 -36.86 7.57
CA LEU A 31 -7.86 -35.68 7.24
C LEU A 31 -6.42 -36.06 6.91
N SER A 32 -5.82 -36.96 7.69
CA SER A 32 -4.46 -37.46 7.44
C SER A 32 -4.35 -38.21 6.11
N GLU A 33 -5.36 -39.02 5.78
CA GLU A 33 -5.44 -39.72 4.48
C GLU A 33 -5.62 -38.75 3.32
N TYR A 34 -6.52 -37.76 3.47
CA TYR A 34 -6.75 -36.70 2.49
C TYR A 34 -5.46 -35.91 2.20
N CYS A 35 -4.77 -35.50 3.27
CA CYS A 35 -3.48 -34.80 3.21
C CYS A 35 -2.43 -35.60 2.42
N ARG A 36 -2.29 -36.90 2.70
CA ARG A 36 -1.36 -37.78 1.97
C ARG A 36 -1.70 -37.90 0.48
N LYS A 37 -2.99 -38.00 0.14
CA LYS A 37 -3.46 -38.08 -1.27
C LYS A 37 -3.21 -36.79 -2.04
N LYS A 38 -3.39 -35.63 -1.39
CA LYS A 38 -3.28 -34.31 -2.02
C LYS A 38 -1.88 -33.68 -1.89
N GLY A 39 -0.98 -34.30 -1.13
CA GLY A 39 0.36 -33.75 -0.86
C GLY A 39 0.34 -32.52 0.05
N LEU A 40 -0.59 -32.49 1.00
CA LEU A 40 -0.80 -31.40 1.96
C LEU A 40 -0.48 -31.85 3.38
N PHE A 41 -0.27 -30.88 4.26
CA PHE A 41 -0.14 -31.10 5.69
C PHE A 41 -1.40 -30.63 6.43
N PRO A 42 -1.87 -31.33 7.48
CA PRO A 42 -3.03 -30.90 8.27
C PRO A 42 -2.91 -29.47 8.78
N GLU A 43 -1.71 -29.04 9.15
CA GLU A 43 -1.40 -27.70 9.62
C GLU A 43 -1.68 -26.64 8.56
N GLN A 44 -1.46 -26.94 7.27
CA GLN A 44 -1.75 -26.01 6.17
C GLN A 44 -3.26 -25.79 6.02
N ILE A 45 -4.05 -26.85 6.15
CA ILE A 45 -5.51 -26.78 6.09
C ILE A 45 -6.04 -25.98 7.30
N GLN A 46 -5.46 -26.17 8.48
CA GLN A 46 -5.79 -25.35 9.65
C GLN A 46 -5.46 -23.87 9.45
N GLN A 47 -4.27 -23.56 8.90
CA GLN A 47 -3.90 -22.19 8.57
C GLN A 47 -4.88 -21.54 7.58
N TRP A 48 -5.28 -22.27 6.54
CA TRP A 48 -6.25 -21.77 5.56
C TRP A 48 -7.63 -21.58 6.17
N LYS A 49 -8.07 -22.50 7.03
CA LYS A 49 -9.32 -22.36 7.79
C LYS A 49 -9.30 -21.09 8.63
N GLN A 50 -8.21 -20.86 9.37
CA GLN A 50 -8.06 -19.66 10.20
C GLN A 50 -8.07 -18.40 9.34
N ALA A 51 -7.35 -18.39 8.21
CA ALA A 51 -7.35 -17.28 7.27
C ALA A 51 -8.75 -17.00 6.71
N CYS A 52 -9.55 -18.02 6.41
CA CYS A 52 -10.94 -17.86 5.97
C CYS A 52 -11.82 -17.23 7.06
N VAL A 53 -11.64 -17.61 8.33
CA VAL A 53 -12.37 -17.04 9.47
C VAL A 53 -12.00 -15.56 9.67
N GLU A 54 -10.71 -15.24 9.55
CA GLU A 54 -10.18 -13.90 9.80
C GLU A 54 -10.31 -12.93 8.61
N ALA A 55 -10.60 -13.45 7.40
CA ALA A 55 -10.63 -12.66 6.17
C ALA A 55 -11.57 -11.44 6.27
N ASN A 56 -12.75 -11.61 6.84
CA ASN A 56 -13.72 -10.51 6.95
C ASN A 56 -13.33 -9.48 8.01
N ALA A 57 -12.72 -9.91 9.12
CA ALA A 57 -12.30 -9.02 10.20
C ALA A 57 -11.09 -8.17 9.78
N THR A 58 -10.10 -8.80 9.14
CA THR A 58 -8.89 -8.14 8.65
C THR A 58 -9.22 -7.14 7.53
N GLN A 59 -10.06 -7.52 6.55
CA GLN A 59 -10.40 -6.62 5.44
C GLN A 59 -11.10 -5.33 5.89
N GLN A 60 -12.03 -5.40 6.85
CA GLN A 60 -12.71 -4.21 7.36
C GLN A 60 -11.76 -3.27 8.11
N ALA A 61 -10.87 -3.83 8.94
CA ALA A 61 -9.88 -3.05 9.67
C ALA A 61 -8.86 -2.38 8.73
N HIS A 62 -8.35 -3.11 7.74
CA HIS A 62 -7.42 -2.59 6.74
C HIS A 62 -8.06 -1.51 5.86
N SER A 63 -9.32 -1.70 5.44
CA SER A 63 -10.04 -0.72 4.61
C SER A 63 -10.21 0.63 5.33
N LYS A 64 -10.64 0.59 6.60
CA LYS A 64 -10.79 1.81 7.43
C LYS A 64 -9.46 2.54 7.63
N LYS A 65 -8.41 1.80 8.01
CA LYS A 65 -7.07 2.36 8.22
C LYS A 65 -6.52 2.98 6.93
N ASN A 66 -6.66 2.30 5.80
CA ASN A 66 -6.21 2.80 4.50
C ASN A 66 -6.96 4.07 4.09
N TYR A 67 -8.27 4.14 4.33
CA TYR A 67 -9.07 5.34 4.05
C TYR A 67 -8.62 6.53 4.91
N GLU A 68 -8.39 6.33 6.20
CA GLU A 68 -7.91 7.38 7.10
C GLU A 68 -6.52 7.88 6.70
N GLN A 69 -5.60 6.96 6.38
CA GLN A 69 -4.27 7.29 5.88
C GLN A 69 -4.34 8.08 4.57
N LEU A 70 -5.15 7.64 3.60
CA LEU A 70 -5.34 8.34 2.34
C LEU A 70 -5.86 9.75 2.55
N LYS A 71 -6.83 9.93 3.46
CA LYS A 71 -7.39 11.25 3.80
C LYS A 71 -6.36 12.16 4.45
N GLN A 72 -5.50 11.62 5.33
CA GLN A 72 -4.43 12.38 5.95
C GLN A 72 -3.37 12.81 4.92
N GLU A 73 -2.96 11.90 4.04
CA GLU A 73 -1.97 12.19 2.99
C GLU A 73 -2.51 13.22 1.99
N GLN A 74 -3.78 13.12 1.58
CA GLN A 74 -4.40 14.14 0.73
C GLN A 74 -4.43 15.52 1.38
N LYS A 75 -4.67 15.60 2.70
CA LYS A 75 -4.64 16.88 3.43
C LYS A 75 -3.23 17.47 3.47
N LYS A 76 -2.22 16.64 3.77
CA LYS A 76 -0.81 17.06 3.77
C LYS A 76 -0.39 17.55 2.40
N ASN A 77 -0.72 16.80 1.35
CA ASN A 77 -0.40 17.16 -0.02
C ASN A 77 -0.98 18.54 -0.40
N LYS A 78 -2.28 18.75 -0.16
CA LYS A 78 -2.92 20.07 -0.39
C LYS A 78 -2.28 21.21 0.40
N GLN A 79 -1.82 20.95 1.63
CA GLN A 79 -1.14 21.95 2.43
C GLN A 79 0.23 22.29 1.86
N LEU A 80 1.00 21.27 1.50
CA LEU A 80 2.32 21.42 0.88
C LEU A 80 2.22 22.15 -0.47
N GLU A 81 1.25 21.80 -1.32
CA GLU A 81 1.00 22.50 -2.59
C GLU A 81 0.74 23.99 -2.39
N LYS A 82 -0.06 24.37 -1.37
CA LYS A 82 -0.33 25.77 -1.07
C LYS A 82 0.92 26.51 -0.59
N GLU A 83 1.70 25.89 0.29
CA GLU A 83 2.95 26.47 0.78
C GLU A 83 3.98 26.64 -0.33
N LEU A 84 4.09 25.64 -1.21
CA LEU A 84 4.95 25.67 -2.37
C LEU A 84 4.57 26.84 -3.28
N LYS A 85 3.29 26.97 -3.64
CA LYS A 85 2.79 28.08 -4.46
C LYS A 85 3.06 29.45 -3.84
N ARG A 86 2.92 29.59 -2.52
CA ARG A 86 3.22 30.85 -1.81
C ARG A 86 4.72 31.17 -1.88
N LYS A 87 5.58 30.18 -1.68
CA LYS A 87 7.04 30.33 -1.73
C LYS A 87 7.52 30.66 -3.13
N GLU A 88 6.98 29.98 -4.16
CA GLU A 88 7.28 30.27 -5.56
C GLU A 88 6.88 31.69 -5.96
N LYS A 89 5.71 32.16 -5.51
CA LYS A 89 5.27 33.55 -5.75
C LYS A 89 6.23 34.56 -5.12
N ALA A 90 6.60 34.37 -3.86
CA ALA A 90 7.55 35.26 -3.17
C ALA A 90 8.94 35.24 -3.84
N LEU A 91 9.39 34.06 -4.29
CA LEU A 91 10.64 33.90 -5.01
C LEU A 91 10.60 34.62 -6.36
N ALA A 92 9.49 34.53 -7.09
CA ALA A 92 9.30 35.24 -8.35
C ALA A 92 9.27 36.77 -8.16
N GLU A 93 8.62 37.26 -7.12
CA GLU A 93 8.61 38.68 -6.76
C GLU A 93 10.03 39.18 -6.43
N ALA A 94 10.80 38.43 -5.63
CA ALA A 94 12.19 38.77 -5.32
C ALA A 94 13.08 38.78 -6.57
N ALA A 95 12.91 37.79 -7.46
CA ALA A 95 13.63 37.76 -8.74
C ALA A 95 13.28 38.96 -9.64
N ALA A 96 12.00 39.36 -9.69
CA ALA A 96 11.57 40.52 -10.45
C ALA A 96 12.18 41.83 -9.92
N LEU A 97 12.21 42.00 -8.59
CA LEU A 97 12.85 43.16 -7.95
C LEU A 97 14.35 43.23 -8.28
N LEU A 98 15.07 42.11 -8.21
CA LEU A 98 16.49 42.06 -8.59
C LEU A 98 16.71 42.43 -10.06
N VAL A 99 15.84 41.97 -10.96
CA VAL A 99 15.93 42.32 -12.39
C VAL A 99 15.66 43.81 -12.61
N LEU A 100 14.66 44.37 -11.93
CA LEU A 100 14.34 45.80 -11.99
C LEU A 100 15.49 46.65 -11.47
N GLN A 101 16.09 46.28 -10.34
CA GLN A 101 17.24 46.98 -9.76
C GLN A 101 18.44 47.00 -10.72
N LYS A 102 18.78 45.84 -11.31
CA LYS A 102 19.86 45.76 -12.31
C LYS A 102 19.59 46.62 -13.53
N LYS A 103 18.34 46.64 -14.02
CA LYS A 103 17.96 47.50 -15.15
C LYS A 103 18.03 48.99 -14.80
N ALA A 104 17.63 49.37 -13.59
CA ALA A 104 17.71 50.75 -13.13
C ALA A 104 19.17 51.22 -13.02
N GLN A 105 20.04 50.42 -12.39
CA GLN A 105 21.49 50.69 -12.31
C GLN A 105 22.13 50.84 -13.70
N ALA A 106 21.74 50.01 -14.67
CA ALA A 106 22.26 50.10 -16.04
C ALA A 106 21.82 51.37 -16.78
N LEU A 107 20.67 51.96 -16.42
CA LEU A 107 20.15 53.18 -17.07
C LEU A 107 20.61 54.47 -16.38
N TRP A 108 20.67 54.47 -15.05
CA TRP A 108 20.91 55.67 -14.25
C TRP A 108 22.26 55.71 -13.53
N GLY A 109 23.07 54.65 -13.62
CA GLY A 109 24.29 54.49 -12.82
C GLY A 109 24.00 53.98 -11.41
N GLU A 110 25.04 53.66 -10.64
CA GLU A 110 24.88 53.31 -9.22
C GLU A 110 24.55 54.58 -8.42
N PRO A 111 23.64 54.51 -7.43
CA PRO A 111 23.53 55.59 -6.46
C PRO A 111 24.89 55.76 -5.78
N GLU A 112 25.41 56.99 -5.74
CA GLU A 112 26.60 57.30 -4.95
C GLU A 112 26.27 56.97 -3.49
N ASP A 113 26.93 55.95 -2.93
CA ASP A 113 26.86 55.62 -1.50
C ASP A 113 27.53 56.78 -0.73
N ASP A 114 26.73 57.57 0.00
CA ASP A 114 27.20 58.48 1.08
C ASP A 114 27.32 57.72 2.42
#